data_AF-A0A820JPB9-F1
#
_entry.id   AF-A0A820JPB9-F1
#
_cell.length_a   1.000
_cell.length_b   1.000
_cell.length_c   1.000
_cell.angle_alpha   90.00
_cell.angle_beta   90.00
_cell.angle_gamma   90.00
#
_symmetry.space_group_name_H-M   'P 1'
#
loop_
_entity.id
_entity.type
_entity.pdbx_description
1 polymer ?
#
loop_
_entity_poly.entity_id
_entity_poly.type
_entity_poly.pdbx_seq_one_letter_code
_entity_poly.pdbx_strand_id
1 'polypeptide(L)'
;MSTATVNGRSREEKHILKNAHGTVMVIGWMIFASTGILFARYGRSLHIGNKQKFLGESIWFQGHRFILFLATLATLLGFLLILAEVNGEWIKLREGLTFVHSVLGGIIVCCALLQVSMALFRCHPDSPFRFVYNWCHRATGFLAFLLSVPTIFIIIVKWKANRAGLIVIMSLWSAWVLIIVVLLEIVRLYFSRMSPIAYSKETREYELTNSNLPPTLMLQQTEETHNRLPNNIILMLFFVHMIVAIALSIPLIVLIWN
;
A
#
# COMPACT_ATOMS: atom_id res chain seq x y z
N MET A 1 -32.41 25.59 29.53
CA MET A 1 -31.81 25.17 30.82
C MET A 1 -32.05 23.67 30.97
N SER A 2 -31.02 22.87 30.71
CA SER A 2 -30.73 21.53 31.28
C SER A 2 -29.68 20.89 30.37
N THR A 3 -28.43 21.32 30.57
CA THR A 3 -27.24 20.62 30.11
C THR A 3 -27.11 19.35 30.94
N ALA A 4 -27.66 18.25 30.45
CA ALA A 4 -27.49 16.95 31.05
C ALA A 4 -26.10 16.40 30.70
N THR A 5 -25.09 16.81 31.47
CA THR A 5 -23.79 16.14 31.54
C THR A 5 -23.69 15.42 32.87
N VAL A 6 -24.03 14.13 32.85
CA VAL A 6 -23.56 13.16 33.85
C VAL A 6 -23.21 11.91 33.03
N ASN A 7 -21.92 11.73 32.73
CA ASN A 7 -21.34 10.56 32.03
C ASN A 7 -21.66 10.30 30.54
N GLY A 8 -22.23 11.26 29.79
CA GLY A 8 -22.57 11.05 28.38
C GLY A 8 -21.98 12.10 27.46
N ARG A 9 -21.03 11.71 26.59
CA ARG A 9 -20.71 12.46 25.37
C ARG A 9 -22.01 12.73 24.59
N SER A 10 -22.13 13.91 24.00
CA SER A 10 -23.30 14.29 23.20
C SER A 10 -23.46 13.30 22.02
N ARG A 11 -24.68 13.15 21.50
CA ARG A 11 -24.94 12.26 20.35
C ARG A 11 -24.10 12.66 19.12
N GLU A 12 -23.76 13.94 19.02
CA GLU A 12 -22.91 14.52 17.98
C GLU A 12 -21.44 14.05 18.12
N GLU A 13 -20.89 14.05 19.35
CA GLU A 13 -19.54 13.56 19.63
C GLU A 13 -19.37 12.07 19.30
N LYS A 14 -20.41 11.24 19.51
CA LYS A 14 -20.40 9.79 19.19
C LYS A 14 -20.26 9.49 17.69
N HIS A 15 -20.70 10.41 16.82
CA HIS A 15 -20.53 10.22 15.39
C HIS A 15 -19.15 10.69 14.90
N ILE A 16 -18.53 11.65 15.57
CA ILE A 16 -17.24 12.25 15.17
C ILE A 16 -16.10 11.22 15.21
N LEU A 17 -15.94 10.47 16.31
CA LEU A 17 -14.83 9.50 16.39
C LEU A 17 -14.98 8.35 15.40
N LYS A 18 -16.21 7.89 15.16
CA LYS A 18 -16.51 6.86 14.15
C LYS A 18 -16.20 7.36 12.74
N ASN A 19 -16.57 8.60 12.42
CA ASN A 19 -16.28 9.21 11.11
C ASN A 19 -14.78 9.45 10.94
N ALA A 20 -14.09 9.89 12.00
CA ALA A 20 -12.64 10.05 12.02
C ALA A 20 -11.93 8.69 11.84
N HIS A 21 -12.39 7.63 12.51
CA HIS A 21 -11.90 6.27 12.29
C HIS A 21 -12.01 5.88 10.81
N GLY A 22 -13.20 6.03 10.21
CA GLY A 22 -13.41 5.74 8.79
C GLY A 22 -12.48 6.55 7.88
N THR A 23 -12.30 7.84 8.17
CA THR A 23 -11.43 8.75 7.41
C THR A 23 -9.97 8.30 7.46
N VAL A 24 -9.45 8.01 8.65
CA VAL A 24 -8.05 7.58 8.82
C VAL A 24 -7.82 6.20 8.20
N MET A 25 -8.80 5.28 8.29
CA MET A 25 -8.70 3.97 7.63
C MET A 25 -8.70 4.10 6.10
N VAL A 26 -9.48 5.01 5.53
CA VAL A 26 -9.47 5.31 4.09
C VAL A 26 -8.10 5.83 3.66
N ILE A 27 -7.55 6.82 4.36
CA ILE A 27 -6.20 7.34 4.06
C ILE A 27 -5.14 6.24 4.18
N GLY A 28 -5.19 5.48 5.29
CA GLY A 28 -4.23 4.42 5.58
C GLY A 28 -4.23 3.30 4.54
N TRP A 29 -5.40 2.83 4.11
CA TRP A 29 -5.52 1.66 3.23
C TRP A 29 -5.62 2.01 1.75
N MET A 30 -6.39 3.06 1.41
CA MET A 30 -6.60 3.43 0.01
C MET A 30 -5.42 4.18 -0.60
N ILE A 31 -4.67 4.93 0.20
CA ILE A 31 -3.52 5.73 -0.25
C ILE A 31 -2.20 5.07 0.17
N PHE A 32 -1.94 4.93 1.47
CA PHE A 32 -0.61 4.51 1.93
C PHE A 32 -0.35 3.03 1.71
N ALA A 33 -1.24 2.13 2.17
CA ALA A 33 -1.00 0.68 2.07
C ALA A 33 -0.93 0.22 0.61
N SER A 34 -1.88 0.65 -0.22
CA SER A 34 -1.90 0.36 -1.67
C SER A 34 -0.62 0.83 -2.37
N THR A 35 -0.22 2.09 -2.16
CA THR A 35 1.01 2.65 -2.74
C THR A 35 2.24 1.90 -2.25
N GLY A 36 2.35 1.65 -0.94
CA GLY A 36 3.51 0.99 -0.35
C GLY A 36 3.68 -0.46 -0.79
N ILE A 37 2.59 -1.20 -1.01
CA ILE A 37 2.62 -2.58 -1.54
C ILE A 37 3.03 -2.60 -3.01
N LEU A 38 2.46 -1.71 -3.84
CA LEU A 38 2.90 -1.56 -5.22
C LEU A 38 4.38 -1.21 -5.26
N PHE A 39 4.83 -0.30 -4.39
CA PHE A 39 6.22 0.17 -4.34
C PHE A 39 7.19 -0.94 -3.92
N ALA A 40 6.81 -1.79 -2.96
CA ALA A 40 7.59 -3.00 -2.64
C ALA A 40 7.74 -3.96 -3.83
N ARG A 41 6.68 -4.12 -4.63
CA ARG A 41 6.64 -5.10 -5.71
C ARG A 41 7.37 -4.62 -6.96
N TYR A 42 7.12 -3.38 -7.39
CA TYR A 42 7.65 -2.85 -8.65
C TYR A 42 8.80 -1.87 -8.45
N GLY A 43 8.91 -1.23 -7.28
CA GLY A 43 10.03 -0.35 -6.95
C GLY A 43 11.37 -1.07 -6.88
N ARG A 44 11.40 -2.37 -6.53
CA ARG A 44 12.61 -3.20 -6.61
C ARG A 44 13.16 -3.32 -8.04
N SER A 45 12.29 -3.22 -9.05
CA SER A 45 12.66 -3.26 -10.46
C SER A 45 13.32 -1.96 -10.93
N LEU A 46 13.26 -0.89 -10.13
CA LEU A 46 13.90 0.37 -10.45
C LEU A 46 15.41 0.25 -10.25
N HIS A 47 16.17 0.23 -11.35
CA HIS A 47 17.64 0.19 -11.29
C HIS A 47 18.24 1.37 -10.53
N ILE A 48 17.61 2.55 -10.62
CA ILE A 48 18.01 3.77 -9.88
C ILE A 48 17.97 3.51 -8.36
N GLY A 49 17.00 2.73 -7.88
CA GLY A 49 16.83 2.42 -6.46
C GLY A 49 17.89 1.47 -5.90
N ASN A 50 18.57 0.67 -6.74
CA ASN A 50 19.59 -0.29 -6.30
C ASN A 50 21.01 0.27 -6.31
N LYS A 51 21.32 1.26 -7.18
CA LYS A 51 22.65 1.91 -7.25
C LYS A 51 22.81 3.00 -6.19
N GLN A 52 21.73 3.71 -5.83
CA GLN A 52 21.76 4.75 -4.82
C GLN A 52 21.28 4.20 -3.47
N LYS A 53 22.17 4.27 -2.46
CA LYS A 53 21.85 3.92 -1.08
C LYS A 53 21.50 5.17 -0.30
N PHE A 54 20.39 5.13 0.42
CA PHE A 54 20.01 6.14 1.41
C PHE A 54 19.91 5.46 2.78
N LEU A 55 20.67 5.98 3.76
CA LEU A 55 20.81 5.37 5.10
C LEU A 55 21.21 3.88 5.04
N GLY A 56 22.16 3.54 4.16
CA GLY A 56 22.73 2.19 4.04
C GLY A 56 21.87 1.17 3.26
N GLU A 57 20.65 1.54 2.86
CA GLU A 57 19.72 0.68 2.12
C GLU A 57 19.27 1.31 0.81
N SER A 58 18.69 0.51 -0.09
CA SER A 58 18.14 0.98 -1.37
C SER A 58 17.02 2.01 -1.19
N ILE A 59 16.95 3.02 -2.07
CA ILE A 59 15.92 4.09 -1.99
C ILE A 59 14.51 3.50 -2.03
N TRP A 60 14.27 2.50 -2.87
CA TRP A 60 12.96 1.87 -2.97
C TRP A 60 12.56 1.21 -1.63
N PHE A 61 13.52 0.64 -0.91
CA PHE A 61 13.28 0.01 0.38
C PHE A 61 12.94 1.03 1.46
N GLN A 62 13.62 2.19 1.46
CA GLN A 62 13.30 3.28 2.39
C GLN A 62 11.93 3.90 2.10
N GLY A 63 11.59 4.14 0.82
CA GLY A 63 10.27 4.63 0.46
C GLY A 63 9.17 3.64 0.84
N HIS A 64 9.37 2.34 0.60
CA HIS A 64 8.43 1.30 1.04
C HIS A 64 8.23 1.31 2.56
N ARG A 65 9.33 1.35 3.32
CA ARG A 65 9.28 1.42 4.79
C ARG A 65 8.55 2.65 5.29
N PHE A 66 8.87 3.82 4.73
CA PHE A 66 8.26 5.07 5.14
C PHE A 66 6.75 5.08 4.86
N ILE A 67 6.33 4.71 3.65
CA ILE A 67 4.91 4.69 3.27
C ILE A 67 4.13 3.67 4.10
N LEU A 68 4.67 2.45 4.31
CA LEU A 68 3.98 1.46 5.13
C LEU A 68 4.01 1.79 6.63
N PHE A 69 5.02 2.49 7.11
CA PHE A 69 5.01 3.04 8.47
C PHE A 69 3.85 4.02 8.66
N LEU A 70 3.61 4.92 7.69
CA LEU A 70 2.44 5.82 7.72
C LEU A 70 1.12 5.04 7.68
N ALA A 71 1.04 3.98 6.87
CA ALA A 71 -0.14 3.10 6.84
C ALA A 71 -0.40 2.42 8.19
N THR A 72 0.66 1.92 8.85
CA THR A 72 0.53 1.31 10.19
C THR A 72 0.15 2.35 11.24
N LEU A 73 0.74 3.55 11.21
CA LEU A 73 0.38 4.62 12.12
C LEU A 73 -1.10 5.00 11.97
N ALA A 74 -1.57 5.18 10.72
CA ALA A 74 -2.99 5.41 10.44
C ALA A 74 -3.87 4.26 10.97
N THR A 75 -3.46 3.01 10.76
CA THR A 75 -4.20 1.84 11.26
C THR A 75 -4.33 1.84 12.78
N LEU A 76 -3.24 2.14 13.50
CA LEU A 76 -3.25 2.23 14.97
C LEU A 76 -4.09 3.40 15.46
N LEU A 77 -3.94 4.59 14.86
CA LEU A 77 -4.76 5.75 15.20
C LEU A 77 -6.25 5.47 14.97
N GLY A 78 -6.61 4.93 13.80
CA GLY A 78 -7.97 4.53 13.50
C GLY A 78 -8.52 3.51 14.50
N PHE A 79 -7.73 2.50 14.86
CA PHE A 79 -8.13 1.50 15.86
C PHE A 79 -8.37 2.13 17.24
N LEU A 80 -7.49 3.02 17.69
CA LEU A 80 -7.65 3.73 18.96
C LEU A 80 -8.88 4.65 18.96
N LEU A 81 -9.18 5.32 17.84
CA LEU A 81 -10.38 6.17 17.69
C LEU A 81 -11.67 5.35 17.86
N ILE A 82 -11.77 4.18 17.22
CA ILE A 82 -12.97 3.35 17.35
C ILE A 82 -13.07 2.68 18.72
N LEU A 83 -11.94 2.29 19.33
CA LEU A 83 -11.93 1.80 20.71
C LEU A 83 -12.40 2.88 21.70
N ALA A 84 -11.96 4.13 21.52
CA ALA A 84 -12.41 5.26 22.33
C ALA A 84 -13.90 5.55 22.15
N GLU A 85 -14.44 5.38 20.93
CA GLU A 85 -15.86 5.56 20.64
C GLU A 85 -16.73 4.53 21.38
N VAL A 86 -16.27 3.27 21.46
CA VAL A 86 -17.01 2.18 22.12
C VAL A 86 -16.60 1.95 23.58
N ASN A 87 -15.84 2.88 24.19
CA ASN A 87 -15.30 2.77 25.55
C ASN A 87 -14.54 1.45 25.82
N GLY A 88 -13.84 0.94 24.81
CA GLY A 88 -13.09 -0.31 24.90
C GLY A 88 -13.94 -1.58 24.85
N GLU A 89 -15.26 -1.48 24.73
CA GLU A 89 -16.13 -2.65 24.62
C GLU A 89 -16.03 -3.27 23.22
N TRP A 90 -15.83 -4.59 23.16
CA TRP A 90 -15.90 -5.30 21.90
C TRP A 90 -17.36 -5.49 21.45
N ILE A 91 -17.61 -5.34 20.16
CA ILE A 91 -18.92 -5.55 19.56
C ILE A 91 -19.39 -7.00 19.78
N LYS A 92 -20.70 -7.18 20.03
CA LYS A 92 -21.29 -8.49 20.33
C LYS A 92 -21.68 -9.23 19.04
N LEU A 93 -21.65 -10.56 19.07
CA LEU A 93 -21.97 -11.42 17.90
C LEU A 93 -23.33 -11.09 17.26
N ARG A 94 -24.34 -10.73 18.08
CA ARG A 94 -25.68 -10.35 17.63
C ARG A 94 -25.72 -9.11 16.70
N GLU A 95 -24.67 -8.30 16.67
CA GLU A 95 -24.56 -7.11 15.82
C GLU A 95 -24.23 -7.45 14.34
N GLY A 96 -24.07 -8.75 14.03
CA GLY A 96 -24.00 -9.28 12.67
C GLY A 96 -22.79 -8.75 11.90
N LEU A 97 -23.04 -8.09 10.76
CA LEU A 97 -21.98 -7.54 9.90
C LEU A 97 -21.02 -6.58 10.63
N THR A 98 -21.49 -5.83 11.64
CA THR A 98 -20.61 -4.96 12.43
C THR A 98 -19.60 -5.78 13.25
N PHE A 99 -20.00 -6.96 13.74
CA PHE A 99 -19.11 -7.92 14.40
C PHE A 99 -18.09 -8.51 13.43
N VAL A 100 -18.51 -8.87 12.22
CA VAL A 100 -17.57 -9.36 11.19
C VAL A 100 -16.54 -8.28 10.83
N HIS A 101 -16.98 -7.03 10.65
CA HIS A 101 -16.08 -5.90 10.41
C HIS A 101 -15.04 -5.73 11.52
N SER A 102 -15.43 -5.81 12.80
CA SER A 102 -14.49 -5.65 13.90
C SER A 102 -13.47 -6.80 13.97
N VAL A 103 -13.90 -8.04 13.70
CA VAL A 103 -13.01 -9.21 13.69
C VAL A 103 -11.99 -9.09 12.57
N LEU A 104 -12.43 -8.77 11.35
CA LEU A 104 -11.51 -8.57 10.22
C LEU A 104 -10.58 -7.37 10.46
N GLY A 105 -11.11 -6.25 10.96
CA GLY A 105 -10.32 -5.09 11.36
C GLY A 105 -9.27 -5.43 12.44
N GLY A 106 -9.64 -6.25 13.43
CA GLY A 106 -8.72 -6.73 14.47
C GLY A 106 -7.59 -7.60 13.88
N ILE A 107 -7.92 -8.52 12.97
CA ILE A 107 -6.91 -9.32 12.25
C ILE A 107 -5.95 -8.40 11.47
N ILE A 108 -6.49 -7.40 10.78
CA ILE A 108 -5.70 -6.42 10.03
C ILE A 108 -4.75 -5.63 10.95
N VAL A 109 -5.21 -5.18 12.12
CA VAL A 109 -4.38 -4.50 13.14
C VAL A 109 -3.27 -5.43 13.61
N CYS A 110 -3.57 -6.69 13.93
CA CYS A 110 -2.57 -7.69 14.30
C CYS A 110 -1.54 -7.89 13.18
N CYS A 111 -1.97 -8.03 11.93
CA CYS A 111 -1.07 -8.14 10.80
C CYS A 111 -0.18 -6.90 10.65
N ALA A 112 -0.71 -5.69 10.81
CA ALA A 112 0.06 -4.45 10.72
C ALA A 112 1.12 -4.36 11.83
N LEU A 113 0.79 -4.75 13.06
CA LEU A 113 1.75 -4.83 14.16
C LEU A 113 2.82 -5.89 13.92
N LEU A 114 2.42 -7.07 13.44
CA LEU A 114 3.37 -8.12 13.05
C LEU A 114 4.33 -7.67 11.95
N GLN A 115 3.89 -6.84 11.00
CA GLN A 115 4.76 -6.28 9.97
C GLN A 115 5.84 -5.37 10.55
N VAL A 116 5.49 -4.51 11.51
CA VAL A 116 6.47 -3.67 12.21
C VAL A 116 7.44 -4.53 13.01
N SER A 117 6.94 -5.50 13.78
CA SER A 117 7.79 -6.42 14.56
C SER A 117 8.77 -7.18 13.65
N MET A 118 8.29 -7.74 12.54
CA MET A 118 9.15 -8.42 11.56
C MET A 118 10.19 -7.46 10.96
N ALA A 119 9.81 -6.21 10.66
CA ALA A 119 10.73 -5.22 10.13
C ALA A 119 11.84 -4.86 11.14
N LEU A 120 11.54 -4.81 12.44
CA LEU A 120 12.51 -4.56 13.52
C LEU A 120 13.46 -5.75 13.72
N PHE A 121 12.92 -6.98 13.71
CA PHE A 121 13.69 -8.22 13.86
C PHE A 121 14.17 -8.80 12.53
N ARG A 122 14.29 -7.97 11.49
CA ARG A 122 14.69 -8.40 10.15
C ARG A 122 16.10 -9.01 10.21
N CYS A 123 16.20 -10.28 9.83
CA CYS A 123 17.49 -10.97 9.72
C CYS A 123 18.42 -10.34 8.67
N HIS A 124 19.73 -10.56 8.81
CA HIS A 124 20.73 -10.12 7.82
C HIS A 124 20.41 -10.66 6.41
N PRO A 125 20.69 -9.91 5.32
CA PRO A 125 20.46 -10.39 3.95
C PRO A 125 21.04 -11.78 3.65
N ASP A 126 22.20 -12.11 4.22
CA ASP A 126 22.92 -13.39 4.02
C ASP A 126 22.50 -14.51 4.98
N SER A 127 21.46 -14.28 5.80
CA SER A 127 20.97 -15.28 6.74
C SER A 127 20.30 -16.47 6.02
N PRO A 128 20.53 -17.73 6.43
CA PRO A 128 19.84 -18.88 5.86
C PRO A 128 18.32 -18.83 6.10
N PHE A 129 17.86 -18.10 7.13
CA PHE A 129 16.44 -17.92 7.43
C PHE A 129 15.79 -16.75 6.69
N ARG A 130 16.52 -16.07 5.79
CA ARG A 130 16.00 -14.92 5.03
C ARG A 130 14.79 -15.30 4.17
N PHE A 131 14.72 -16.53 3.67
CA PHE A 131 13.57 -17.00 2.90
C PHE A 131 12.29 -17.06 3.74
N VAL A 132 12.39 -17.51 5.01
CA VAL A 132 11.25 -17.58 5.95
C VAL A 132 10.73 -16.17 6.22
N TYR A 133 11.63 -15.25 6.56
CA TYR A 133 11.30 -13.83 6.74
C TYR A 133 10.57 -13.27 5.51
N ASN A 134 11.12 -13.47 4.31
CA ASN A 134 10.53 -12.93 3.08
C ASN A 134 9.13 -13.50 2.82
N TRP A 135 8.91 -14.79 3.08
CA TRP A 135 7.61 -15.44 2.92
C TRP A 135 6.60 -14.93 3.94
N CYS A 136 6.94 -14.93 5.24
CA CYS A 136 6.08 -14.44 6.30
C CYS A 136 5.71 -12.96 6.09
N HIS A 137 6.71 -12.10 5.86
CA HIS A 137 6.49 -10.67 5.62
C HIS A 137 5.57 -10.40 4.42
N ARG A 138 5.77 -11.15 3.32
CA ARG A 138 4.92 -11.04 2.13
C ARG A 138 3.50 -11.55 2.40
N ALA A 139 3.37 -12.73 3.01
CA ALA A 139 2.07 -13.35 3.27
C ALA A 139 1.23 -12.48 4.21
N THR A 140 1.80 -12.00 5.32
CA THR A 140 1.11 -11.14 6.28
C THR A 140 0.67 -9.81 5.64
N GLY A 141 1.54 -9.19 4.84
CA GLY A 141 1.20 -7.92 4.16
C GLY A 141 0.11 -8.08 3.12
N PHE A 142 0.20 -9.14 2.31
CA PHE A 142 -0.81 -9.44 1.31
C PHE A 142 -2.15 -9.78 1.96
N LEU A 143 -2.16 -10.60 3.01
CA LEU A 143 -3.37 -10.95 3.75
C LEU A 143 -4.06 -9.70 4.33
N ALA A 144 -3.30 -8.81 4.98
CA ALA A 144 -3.85 -7.58 5.55
C ALA A 144 -4.51 -6.70 4.48
N PHE A 145 -3.84 -6.51 3.34
CA PHE A 145 -4.38 -5.71 2.25
C PHE A 145 -5.61 -6.36 1.60
N LEU A 146 -5.56 -7.67 1.36
CA LEU A 146 -6.69 -8.43 0.80
C LEU A 146 -7.92 -8.36 1.71
N LEU A 147 -7.74 -8.45 3.03
CA LEU A 147 -8.83 -8.34 4.00
C LEU A 147 -9.36 -6.91 4.16
N SER A 148 -8.55 -5.88 3.89
CA SER A 148 -8.97 -4.47 4.04
C SER A 148 -10.18 -4.13 3.16
N VAL A 149 -10.21 -4.64 1.92
CA VAL A 149 -11.28 -4.37 0.95
C VAL A 149 -12.65 -4.86 1.44
N PRO A 150 -12.86 -6.16 1.74
CA PRO A 150 -14.14 -6.62 2.29
C PRO A 150 -14.47 -5.97 3.63
N THR A 151 -13.47 -5.69 4.48
CA THR A 151 -13.68 -5.00 5.76
C THR A 151 -14.32 -3.63 5.58
N ILE A 152 -13.87 -2.84 4.61
CA ILE A 152 -14.43 -1.53 4.27
C ILE A 152 -15.83 -1.68 3.65
N PHE A 153 -16.04 -2.63 2.73
CA PHE A 153 -17.37 -2.86 2.15
C PHE A 153 -18.42 -3.25 3.19
N ILE A 154 -18.07 -4.12 4.14
CA ILE A 154 -18.99 -4.56 5.20
C ILE A 154 -19.53 -3.37 6.00
N ILE A 155 -18.67 -2.43 6.39
CA ILE A 155 -19.11 -1.26 7.15
C ILE A 155 -19.89 -0.26 6.29
N ILE A 156 -19.53 -0.11 5.01
CA ILE A 156 -20.28 0.71 4.04
C ILE A 156 -21.71 0.19 3.87
N VAL A 157 -21.93 -1.13 3.78
CA VAL A 157 -23.28 -1.72 3.68
C VAL A 157 -24.15 -1.36 4.90
N LYS A 158 -23.53 -1.18 6.06
CA LYS A 158 -24.22 -0.73 7.29
C LYS A 158 -24.41 0.79 7.36
N TRP A 159 -23.70 1.56 6.54
CA TRP A 159 -23.87 3.01 6.42
C TRP A 159 -25.20 3.31 5.72
N LYS A 160 -26.08 4.13 6.33
CA LYS A 160 -27.41 4.42 5.77
C LYS A 160 -27.37 5.61 4.81
N ALA A 161 -26.76 6.71 5.22
CA ALA A 161 -26.57 7.89 4.39
C ALA A 161 -25.63 7.57 3.22
N ASN A 162 -25.84 8.17 2.04
CA ASN A 162 -24.87 8.14 0.93
C ASN A 162 -24.32 6.75 0.51
N ARG A 163 -25.01 5.66 0.88
CA ARG A 163 -24.52 4.28 0.74
C ARG A 163 -24.14 3.95 -0.70
N ALA A 164 -25.02 4.31 -1.64
CA ALA A 164 -24.78 4.04 -3.06
C ALA A 164 -23.49 4.72 -3.54
N GLY A 165 -23.26 5.98 -3.16
CA GLY A 165 -22.03 6.71 -3.48
C GLY A 165 -20.78 6.06 -2.88
N LEU A 166 -20.84 5.66 -1.60
CA LEU A 166 -19.74 4.96 -0.92
C LEU A 166 -19.40 3.62 -1.61
N ILE A 167 -20.42 2.84 -1.97
CA ILE A 167 -20.24 1.56 -2.69
C ILE A 167 -19.60 1.82 -4.05
N VAL A 168 -20.11 2.78 -4.83
CA VAL A 168 -19.60 3.09 -6.17
C VAL A 168 -18.14 3.51 -6.09
N ILE A 169 -17.79 4.46 -5.23
CA ILE A 169 -16.41 4.96 -5.12
C ILE A 169 -15.46 3.86 -4.63
N MET A 170 -15.84 3.07 -3.61
CA MET A 170 -15.03 1.96 -3.14
C MET A 170 -14.84 0.88 -4.21
N SER A 171 -15.87 0.64 -5.04
CA SER A 171 -15.80 -0.31 -6.17
C SER A 171 -14.88 0.20 -7.28
N LEU A 172 -14.97 1.49 -7.63
CA LEU A 172 -14.06 2.13 -8.59
C LEU A 172 -12.61 2.06 -8.12
N TRP A 173 -12.35 2.35 -6.84
CA TRP A 173 -11.01 2.23 -6.28
C TRP A 173 -10.50 0.78 -6.31
N SER A 174 -11.35 -0.19 -5.93
CA SER A 174 -10.97 -1.61 -5.95
C SER A 174 -10.65 -2.10 -7.37
N ALA A 175 -11.47 -1.69 -8.36
CA ALA A 175 -11.23 -1.99 -9.76
C ALA A 175 -9.93 -1.32 -10.27
N TRP A 176 -9.69 -0.07 -9.89
CA TRP A 176 -8.45 0.65 -10.23
C TRP A 176 -7.21 -0.06 -9.68
N VAL A 177 -7.24 -0.53 -8.43
CA VAL A 177 -6.13 -1.29 -7.84
C VAL A 177 -5.84 -2.56 -8.65
N LEU A 178 -6.86 -3.26 -9.13
CA LEU A 178 -6.66 -4.42 -9.99
C LEU A 178 -6.06 -4.03 -11.35
N ILE A 179 -6.60 -2.99 -11.98
CA ILE A 179 -6.11 -2.47 -13.27
C ILE A 179 -4.63 -2.08 -13.18
N ILE A 180 -4.25 -1.29 -12.16
CA ILE A 180 -2.87 -0.82 -12.04
C ILE A 180 -1.90 -1.96 -11.74
N VAL A 181 -2.30 -2.97 -10.95
CA VAL A 181 -1.50 -4.18 -10.72
C VAL A 181 -1.28 -4.93 -12.04
N VAL A 182 -2.33 -5.10 -12.84
CA VAL A 182 -2.24 -5.77 -14.15
C VAL A 182 -1.34 -4.97 -15.09
N LEU A 183 -1.51 -3.65 -15.20
CA LEU A 183 -0.66 -2.80 -16.04
C LEU A 183 0.82 -2.86 -15.62
N LEU A 184 1.11 -2.77 -14.32
CA LEU A 184 2.47 -2.87 -13.80
C LEU A 184 3.08 -4.26 -14.04
N GLU A 185 2.29 -5.33 -13.95
CA GLU A 185 2.76 -6.68 -14.27
C GLU A 185 3.02 -6.85 -15.78
N ILE A 186 2.16 -6.31 -16.65
CA ILE A 186 2.38 -6.31 -18.11
C ILE A 186 3.68 -5.58 -18.45
N VAL A 187 3.89 -4.37 -17.90
CA VAL A 187 5.12 -3.59 -18.07
C VAL A 187 6.33 -4.40 -17.60
N ARG A 188 6.26 -4.96 -16.39
CA ARG A 188 7.33 -5.79 -15.83
C ARG A 188 7.67 -6.97 -16.73
N LEU A 189 6.67 -7.72 -17.20
CA LEU A 189 6.86 -8.90 -18.04
C LEU A 189 7.42 -8.53 -19.42
N TYR A 190 6.90 -7.45 -20.01
CA TYR A 190 7.34 -6.94 -21.30
C TYR A 190 8.84 -6.59 -21.28
N PHE A 191 9.26 -5.79 -20.30
CA PHE A 191 10.66 -5.40 -20.18
C PHE A 191 11.58 -6.54 -19.72
N SER A 192 11.08 -7.46 -18.88
CA SER A 192 11.86 -8.65 -18.48
C SER A 192 12.16 -9.58 -19.67
N ARG A 193 11.29 -9.61 -20.69
CA ARG A 193 11.50 -10.39 -21.91
C ARG A 193 12.36 -9.68 -22.94
N MET A 194 12.27 -8.36 -23.02
CA MET A 194 12.98 -7.59 -24.04
C MET A 194 14.43 -7.27 -23.67
N SER A 195 14.76 -7.19 -22.37
CA SER A 195 16.11 -6.85 -21.91
C SER A 195 17.24 -7.76 -22.42
N PRO A 196 17.10 -9.09 -22.48
CA PRO A 196 18.20 -9.95 -22.97
C PRO A 196 18.41 -9.82 -24.48
N ILE A 197 17.34 -9.54 -25.23
CA ILE A 197 17.36 -9.41 -26.69
C ILE A 197 18.03 -8.09 -27.08
N ALA A 198 17.61 -6.99 -26.46
CA ALA A 198 18.19 -5.67 -26.71
C ALA A 198 19.68 -5.65 -26.34
N TYR A 199 20.03 -6.16 -25.16
CA TYR A 199 21.41 -6.22 -24.68
C TYR A 199 22.33 -7.03 -25.60
N SER A 200 21.89 -8.21 -26.06
CA SER A 200 22.71 -9.04 -26.96
C SER A 200 22.92 -8.40 -28.32
N LYS A 201 21.91 -7.69 -28.86
CA LYS A 201 22.02 -6.96 -30.12
C LYS A 201 23.02 -5.80 -30.01
N GLU A 202 22.91 -4.99 -28.96
CA GLU A 202 23.75 -3.81 -28.73
C GLU A 202 25.23 -4.21 -28.47
N THR A 203 25.45 -5.28 -27.70
CA THR A 203 26.79 -5.84 -27.47
C THR A 203 27.44 -6.34 -28.77
N ARG A 204 26.65 -6.96 -29.67
CA ARG A 204 27.17 -7.45 -30.95
C ARG A 204 27.49 -6.30 -31.92
N GLU A 205 26.69 -5.24 -31.93
CA GLU A 205 26.95 -4.04 -32.75
C GLU A 205 28.23 -3.32 -32.29
N TYR A 206 28.49 -3.33 -30.99
CA TYR A 206 29.72 -2.84 -30.39
C TYR A 206 30.97 -3.59 -30.87
N GLU A 207 30.94 -4.92 -30.81
CA GLU A 207 32.06 -5.77 -31.26
C GLU A 207 32.40 -5.51 -32.74
N LEU A 208 31.40 -5.19 -33.55
CA LEU A 208 31.56 -4.88 -34.98
C LEU A 208 32.11 -3.47 -35.23
N THR A 209 31.90 -2.52 -34.33
CA THR A 209 32.31 -1.11 -34.50
C THR A 209 33.72 -0.83 -33.96
N ASN A 210 34.42 -1.83 -33.41
CA ASN A 210 35.81 -1.78 -32.96
C ASN A 210 36.10 -0.53 -32.08
N SER A 211 35.18 -0.25 -31.16
CA SER A 211 35.24 0.95 -30.33
C SER A 211 36.41 0.89 -29.34
N ASN A 212 37.02 2.05 -29.09
CA ASN A 212 38.09 2.23 -28.11
C ASN A 212 37.60 2.26 -26.64
N LEU A 213 36.29 2.18 -26.39
CA LEU A 213 35.77 2.19 -25.02
C LEU A 213 36.13 0.87 -24.28
N PRO A 214 36.45 0.92 -22.99
CA PRO A 214 36.52 -0.30 -22.19
C PRO A 214 35.16 -1.02 -22.18
N PRO A 215 35.11 -2.36 -22.34
CA PRO A 215 33.85 -3.11 -22.32
C PRO A 215 32.99 -2.83 -21.10
N THR A 216 33.59 -2.64 -19.93
CA THR A 216 32.89 -2.35 -18.66
C THR A 216 32.09 -1.05 -18.69
N LEU A 217 32.62 0.01 -19.30
CA LEU A 217 31.93 1.30 -19.40
C LEU A 217 30.77 1.24 -20.39
N MET A 218 30.91 0.47 -21.47
CA MET A 218 29.82 0.22 -22.41
C MET A 218 28.68 -0.54 -21.76
N LEU A 219 28.99 -1.63 -21.04
CA LEU A 219 27.95 -2.40 -20.34
C LEU A 219 27.19 -1.53 -19.33
N GLN A 220 27.89 -0.64 -18.63
CA GLN A 220 27.25 0.30 -17.71
C GLN A 220 26.36 1.32 -18.44
N GLN A 221 26.79 1.86 -19.58
CA GLN A 221 26.00 2.79 -20.38
C GLN A 221 24.76 2.12 -20.98
N THR A 222 24.92 0.94 -21.59
CA THR A 222 23.83 0.13 -22.15
C THR A 222 22.83 -0.30 -21.07
N GLU A 223 23.31 -0.69 -19.88
CA GLU A 223 22.44 -0.99 -18.75
C GLU A 223 21.65 0.26 -18.31
N GLU A 224 22.27 1.43 -18.24
CA GLU A 224 21.56 2.66 -17.90
C GLU A 224 20.51 3.05 -18.94
N THR A 225 20.86 3.05 -20.23
CA THR A 225 19.93 3.43 -21.31
C THR A 225 18.74 2.49 -21.36
N HIS A 226 18.99 1.17 -21.31
CA HIS A 226 17.94 0.16 -21.35
C HIS A 226 16.98 0.24 -20.16
N ASN A 227 17.49 0.62 -18.97
CA ASN A 227 16.67 0.69 -17.76
C ASN A 227 15.95 2.04 -17.56
N ARG A 228 16.33 3.11 -18.27
CA ARG A 228 15.68 4.43 -18.12
C ARG A 228 14.19 4.40 -18.47
N LEU A 229 13.84 3.85 -19.63
CA LEU A 229 12.44 3.78 -20.08
C LEU A 229 11.52 3.00 -19.12
N PRO A 230 11.83 1.74 -18.73
CA PRO A 230 10.99 1.00 -17.79
C PRO A 230 10.89 1.69 -16.43
N ASN A 231 11.98 2.30 -15.93
CA ASN A 231 11.96 3.03 -14.67
C ASN A 231 10.99 4.22 -14.73
N ASN A 232 11.04 5.01 -15.79
CA ASN A 232 10.17 6.17 -15.98
C ASN A 232 8.70 5.76 -16.09
N ILE A 233 8.40 4.68 -16.84
CA ILE A 233 7.02 4.17 -16.98
C ILE A 233 6.48 3.68 -15.63
N ILE A 234 7.26 2.88 -14.89
CA ILE A 234 6.87 2.38 -13.57
C ILE A 234 6.63 3.54 -12.61
N LEU A 235 7.55 4.52 -12.57
CA LEU A 235 7.43 5.70 -11.71
C LEU A 235 6.21 6.57 -12.08
N MET A 236 5.95 6.75 -13.38
CA MET A 236 4.75 7.45 -13.85
C MET A 236 3.48 6.74 -13.38
N LEU A 237 3.39 5.41 -13.56
CA LEU A 237 2.25 4.61 -13.11
C LEU A 237 2.05 4.68 -11.58
N PHE A 238 3.14 4.79 -10.81
CA PHE A 238 3.07 5.06 -9.37
C PHE A 238 2.41 6.40 -9.04
N PHE A 239 2.85 7.48 -9.70
CA PHE A 239 2.26 8.79 -9.49
C PHE A 239 0.79 8.84 -9.91
N VAL A 240 0.45 8.21 -11.05
CA VAL A 240 -0.95 8.07 -11.48
C VAL A 240 -1.77 7.31 -10.43
N HIS A 241 -1.24 6.22 -9.87
CA HIS A 241 -1.91 5.50 -8.78
C HIS A 241 -2.17 6.39 -7.57
N MET A 242 -1.17 7.13 -7.11
CA MET A 242 -1.32 8.04 -5.96
C MET A 242 -2.38 9.11 -6.23
N ILE A 243 -2.36 9.73 -7.41
CA ILE A 243 -3.35 10.75 -7.80
C ILE A 243 -4.76 10.17 -7.78
N VAL A 244 -4.98 9.01 -8.41
CA VAL A 244 -6.30 8.36 -8.45
C VAL A 244 -6.74 7.91 -7.05
N ALA A 245 -5.82 7.37 -6.25
CA ALA A 245 -6.11 6.97 -4.87
C ALA A 245 -6.56 8.15 -4.02
N ILE A 246 -5.88 9.29 -4.11
CA ILE A 246 -6.27 10.54 -3.42
C ILE A 246 -7.61 11.05 -3.96
N ALA A 247 -7.76 11.14 -5.28
CA ALA A 247 -8.95 11.65 -5.93
C ALA A 247 -10.22 10.86 -5.60
N LEU A 248 -10.12 9.54 -5.41
CA LEU A 248 -11.24 8.70 -4.97
C LEU A 248 -11.43 8.71 -3.45
N SER A 249 -10.37 8.92 -2.66
CA SER A 249 -10.46 8.98 -1.20
C SER A 249 -11.18 10.25 -0.72
N ILE A 250 -10.93 11.40 -1.35
CA ILE A 250 -11.55 12.68 -0.97
C ILE A 250 -13.09 12.62 -0.97
N PRO A 251 -13.78 12.27 -2.07
CA PRO A 251 -15.23 12.22 -2.09
C PRO A 251 -15.77 11.13 -1.16
N LEU A 252 -15.08 9.99 -1.03
CA LEU A 252 -15.47 8.95 -0.07
C LEU A 252 -15.45 9.49 1.37
N ILE A 253 -14.41 10.24 1.75
CA ILE A 253 -14.32 10.91 3.05
C ILE A 253 -15.45 11.93 3.20
N VAL A 254 -15.69 12.78 2.20
CA VAL A 254 -16.79 13.76 2.24
C VAL A 254 -18.15 13.07 2.48
N LEU A 255 -18.40 11.93 1.84
CA LEU A 255 -19.64 11.15 2.04
C LEU A 255 -19.71 10.43 3.40
N ILE A 256 -18.60 10.23 4.10
CA ILE A 256 -18.60 9.72 5.49
C ILE A 256 -19.09 10.79 6.46
N TRP A 257 -18.81 12.07 6.18
CA TRP A 257 -19.16 13.19 7.05
C TRP A 257 -20.52 13.83 6.75
N ASN A 258 -21.13 13.52 5.60
CA ASN A 258 -22.48 13.95 5.19
C ASN A 258 -23.52 12.83 5.37
#